data_AF-A0A931K3E7-F1
#
_entry.id   AF-A0A931K3E7-F1
#
_cell.length_a   1.000
_cell.length_b   1.000
_cell.length_c   1.000
_cell.angle_alpha   90.00
_cell.angle_beta   90.00
_cell.angle_gamma   90.00
#
_symmetry.space_group_name_H-M   'P 1'
#
loop_
_entity.id
_entity.type
_entity.pdbx_description
1 polymer ?
#
loop_
_entity_poly.entity_id
_entity_poly.type
_entity_poly.pdbx_seq_one_letter_code
_entity_poly.pdbx_strand_id
1 'polypeptide(L)' 'MHPSSRITPDDMRQIAFTLVDRHGARAIGYADEAVGEMEALGDDGRADAWRALRSVMEDALAGRLDRAGELTVH' A
#
# COMPACT_ATOMS: atom_id res chain seq x y z
N MET A 1 -24.41 6.88 -12.84
CA MET A 1 -23.34 6.01 -13.37
C MET A 1 -22.21 6.07 -12.37
N HIS A 2 -22.14 5.14 -11.40
CA HIS A 2 -21.02 5.08 -10.46
C HIS A 2 -19.79 4.60 -11.25
N PRO A 3 -18.68 5.35 -11.29
CA PRO A 3 -17.47 4.84 -11.92
C PRO A 3 -17.05 3.61 -11.13
N SER A 4 -16.91 2.50 -11.84
CA SER A 4 -16.38 1.25 -11.32
C SER A 4 -15.11 1.56 -10.52
N SER A 5 -15.16 1.28 -9.22
CA SER A 5 -14.09 1.50 -8.23
C SER A 5 -12.85 0.64 -8.53
N ARG A 6 -12.25 0.80 -9.70
CA ARG A 6 -10.92 0.31 -10.00
C ARG A 6 -9.98 1.27 -9.28
N ILE A 7 -9.72 0.99 -8.01
CA ILE A 7 -8.61 1.62 -7.30
C ILE A 7 -7.39 1.38 -8.18
N THR A 8 -6.87 2.44 -8.79
CA THR A 8 -5.71 2.33 -9.65
C THR A 8 -4.47 2.11 -8.77
N PRO A 9 -3.38 1.55 -9.31
CA PRO A 9 -2.12 1.46 -8.56
C PRO A 9 -1.59 2.83 -8.11
N ASP A 10 -2.05 3.92 -8.72
CA ASP A 10 -1.78 5.28 -8.25
C ASP A 10 -2.64 5.65 -7.03
N ASP A 11 -3.94 5.34 -7.04
CA ASP A 11 -4.81 5.49 -5.87
C ASP A 11 -4.29 4.69 -4.67
N MET A 12 -3.86 3.44 -4.90
CA MET A 12 -3.24 2.61 -3.85
C MET A 12 -2.01 3.30 -3.25
N ARG A 13 -1.17 3.89 -4.09
CA ARG A 13 0.01 4.66 -3.67
C ARG A 13 -0.37 5.89 -2.86
N GLN A 14 -1.34 6.68 -3.31
CA GLN A 14 -1.80 7.86 -2.55
C GLN A 14 -2.39 7.49 -1.19
N ILE A 15 -3.16 6.40 -1.12
CA ILE A 15 -3.74 5.90 0.14
C ILE A 15 -2.63 5.44 1.09
N ALA A 16 -1.68 4.64 0.59
CA ALA A 16 -0.50 4.20 1.32
C ALA A 16 0.31 5.38 1.88
N PHE A 17 0.59 6.37 1.05
CA PHE A 17 1.36 7.54 1.45
C PHE A 17 0.62 8.39 2.48
N THR A 18 -0.69 8.56 2.33
CA THR A 18 -1.53 9.26 3.29
C THR A 18 -1.57 8.54 4.65
N LEU A 19 -1.62 7.21 4.64
CA LEU A 19 -1.55 6.39 5.85
C LEU A 19 -0.19 6.49 6.54
N VAL A 20 0.92 6.46 5.79
CA VAL A 20 2.28 6.62 6.35
C VAL A 20 2.52 8.04 6.85
N ASP A 21 2.05 9.07 6.15
CA ASP A 21 2.14 10.46 6.59
C ASP A 21 1.41 10.69 7.92
N ARG A 22 0.22 10.08 8.08
CA ARG A 22 -0.63 10.25 9.27
C ARG A 22 -0.28 9.32 10.43
N HIS A 23 0.12 8.08 10.15
CA HIS A 23 0.33 7.03 11.16
C HIS A 23 1.79 6.59 11.31
N GLY A 24 2.68 7.00 10.40
CA GLY A 24 4.09 6.65 10.39
C GLY A 24 4.29 5.14 10.32
N ALA A 25 5.18 4.63 11.17
CA ALA A 25 5.50 3.20 11.26
C ALA A 25 4.30 2.30 11.61
N ARG A 26 3.19 2.85 12.16
CA ARG A 26 1.98 2.07 12.46
C ARG A 26 1.22 1.66 11.20
N ALA A 27 1.39 2.37 10.08
CA ALA A 27 0.74 2.02 8.81
C ALA A 27 1.18 0.64 8.29
N ILE A 28 2.45 0.27 8.51
CA ILE A 28 2.99 -1.04 8.13
C ILE A 28 2.33 -2.16 8.96
N GLY A 29 2.11 -1.93 10.26
CA GLY A 29 1.43 -2.91 11.12
C GLY A 29 0.01 -3.21 10.68
N TYR A 30 -0.75 -2.19 10.26
CA TYR A 30 -2.10 -2.39 9.70
C TYR A 30 -2.08 -3.14 8.37
N ALA A 31 -1.07 -2.90 7.54
CA ALA A 31 -0.91 -3.62 6.28
C ALA A 31 -0.57 -5.09 6.51
N ASP A 32 0.32 -5.38 7.45
CA ASP A 32 0.74 -6.74 7.80
C ASP A 32 -0.43 -7.54 8.39
N GLU A 33 -1.21 -6.93 9.28
CA GLU A 33 -2.45 -7.52 9.81
C GLU A 33 -3.45 -7.81 8.68
N ALA A 34 -3.68 -6.85 7.77
CA ALA A 34 -4.58 -7.04 6.63
C ALA A 34 -4.11 -8.14 5.67
N VAL A 35 -2.80 -8.30 5.43
CA VAL A 35 -2.24 -9.42 4.65
C VAL A 35 -2.54 -10.74 5.34
N GLY A 36 -2.22 -10.85 6.64
CA GLY A 36 -2.45 -12.09 7.40
C GLY A 36 -3.91 -12.51 7.44
N GLU A 37 -4.82 -11.56 7.61
CA GLU A 37 -6.27 -11.80 7.58
C GLU A 37 -6.73 -12.29 6.19
N MET A 38 -6.18 -11.74 5.11
CA MET A 38 -6.54 -12.14 3.74
C MET A 38 -5.95 -13.48 3.32
N GLU A 39 -4.73 -13.79 3.75
CA GLU A 39 -4.13 -15.11 3.60
C GLU A 39 -4.94 -16.16 4.38
N ALA A 40 -5.42 -15.83 5.59
CA ALA A 40 -6.29 -16.70 6.37
C ALA A 40 -7.66 -16.95 5.71
N LEU A 41 -8.15 -15.97 4.94
CA LEU A 41 -9.38 -16.08 4.15
C LEU A 41 -9.18 -16.82 2.81
N GLY A 42 -7.93 -17.13 2.43
CA GLY A 42 -7.58 -17.74 1.14
C GLY A 42 -7.69 -16.79 -0.05
N ASP A 43 -7.62 -15.47 0.18
CA ASP A 43 -7.74 -14.43 -0.84
C ASP A 43 -6.34 -13.92 -1.24
N ASP A 44 -5.56 -14.79 -1.90
CA ASP A 44 -4.18 -14.53 -2.33
C ASP A 44 -4.04 -13.28 -3.20
N GLY A 45 -5.02 -13.00 -4.07
CA GLY A 45 -4.99 -11.83 -4.95
C GLY A 45 -5.06 -10.51 -4.18
N ARG A 46 -5.82 -10.48 -3.08
CA ARG A 46 -5.90 -9.30 -2.23
C ARG A 46 -4.71 -9.22 -1.28
N ALA A 47 -4.22 -10.36 -0.78
CA ALA A 47 -2.99 -10.43 -0.01
C ALA A 47 -1.78 -9.89 -0.80
N ASP A 48 -1.67 -10.21 -2.09
CA ASP A 48 -0.64 -9.67 -2.99
C ASP A 48 -0.75 -8.14 -3.15
N ALA A 49 -1.97 -7.63 -3.33
CA ALA A 49 -2.21 -6.18 -3.39
C ALA A 49 -1.79 -5.46 -2.09
N TRP A 50 -2.05 -6.06 -0.92
CA TRP A 50 -1.60 -5.50 0.36
C TRP A 50 -0.09 -5.64 0.59
N ARG A 51 0.56 -6.70 0.11
CA ARG A 51 2.02 -6.81 0.10
C ARG A 51 2.66 -5.72 -0.76
N ALA A 52 2.10 -5.45 -1.95
CA ALA A 52 2.56 -4.36 -2.79
C ALA A 52 2.37 -3.00 -2.10
N LEU A 53 1.24 -2.79 -1.44
CA LEU A 53 0.97 -1.59 -0.63
C LEU A 53 1.99 -1.46 0.52
N ARG A 54 2.29 -2.54 1.23
CA ARG A 54 3.27 -2.58 2.32
C ARG A 54 4.67 -2.18 1.83
N SER A 55 5.11 -2.72 0.70
CA SER A 55 6.41 -2.37 0.11
C SER A 55 6.52 -0.88 -0.21
N VAL A 56 5.45 -0.27 -0.74
CA VAL A 56 5.41 1.17 -1.00
C VAL A 56 5.44 1.98 0.30
N MET A 57 4.75 1.52 1.35
CA MET A 57 4.76 2.18 2.66
C MET A 57 6.13 2.10 3.34
N GLU A 58 6.82 0.97 3.22
CA GLU A 58 8.20 0.77 3.73
C GLU A 58 9.18 1.70 3.02
N ASP A 59 9.06 1.86 1.69
CA ASP A 59 9.93 2.74 0.92
C ASP A 59 9.66 4.23 1.21
N ALA A 60 8.40 4.59 1.45
CA ALA A 60 8.00 5.93 1.89
C ALA A 60 8.51 6.25 3.30
N LEU A 61 8.44 5.29 4.23
CA LEU A 61 8.96 5.45 5.59
C LEU A 61 10.49 5.54 5.60
N ALA A 62 11.17 4.80 4.72
CA ALA A 62 12.61 4.85 4.55
C ALA A 62 13.11 6.17 3.92
N GLY A 63 12.20 7.07 3.51
CA GLY A 63 12.53 8.31 2.83
C GLY A 63 13.11 8.09 1.43
N ARG A 64 12.86 6.92 0.83
CA ARG A 64 13.34 6.55 -0.51
C ARG A 64 12.34 6.93 -1.62
N LEU A 65 11.07 7.10 -1.29
CA LEU A 65 10.07 7.71 -2.17
C LEU A 65 10.05 9.23 -1.99
N ASP A 66 10.61 9.96 -2.96
CA ASP A 66 10.29 11.38 -3.13
C ASP A 66 8.80 11.49 -3.52
N ARG A 67 8.04 12.33 -2.81
CA ARG A 67 6.58 12.51 -3.00
C ARG A 67 6.21 12.94 -4.43
N ALA A 68 7.17 13.30 -5.28
CA ALA A 68 7.01 13.61 -6.70
C ALA A 68 7.84 12.71 -7.66
N GLY A 69 8.61 11.75 -7.15
CA GLY A 69 9.54 10.95 -7.94
C GLY A 69 8.93 9.65 -8.44
N GLU A 70 8.85 9.51 -9.76
CA GLU A 70 8.62 8.25 -10.46
C GLU A 70 9.33 7.08 -9.76
N LEU A 71 8.60 5.99 -9.54
CA LEU A 71 9.12 4.71 -9.10
C LEU A 71 10.21 4.28 -10.09
N THR A 72 11.48 4.52 -9.77
CA THR A 72 12.56 3.89 -10.51
C THR A 72 12.63 2.44 -10.02
N VAL A 73 11.96 1.56 -10.77
CA VAL A 73 12.22 0.14 -10.69
C VAL A 73 13.60 -0.08 -11.33
N HIS A 74 14.58 -0.55 -10.56
CA HIS A 74 15.86 -1.05 -11.08
C HIS A 74 15.88 -2.57 -10.96
#